data_AF-A0A2D6AFA2-F1
#
_entry.id   AF-A0A2D6AFA2-F1
#
_cell.length_a   1.000
_cell.length_b   1.000
_cell.length_c   1.000
_cell.angle_alpha   90.00
_cell.angle_beta   90.00
_cell.angle_gamma   90.00
#
_symmetry.space_group_name_H-M   'P 1'
#
loop_
_entity.id
_entity.type
_entity.pdbx_description
1 polymer ?
#
loop_
_entity_poly.entity_id
_entity_poly.type
_entity_poly.pdbx_seq_one_letter_code
_entity_poly.pdbx_strand_id
1 'polypeptide(L)'
;MNSPRSQQSFEVHRAQLSQRALNNLNLKTIRSNRKNDAGKLFVSLLLLGFLLTVLTSACSETSDTNDEQSQQFPKITDTGRLFTAEDFLSIGFKQSKEYDVAELTAAISAIYGFWKPGGGESVDYEIRFYTSHDDAVTKGTFFANEVTGPDGAVSDKDVTWKEGTRDRRTSGFTSNGGGGSLAVKYADYIIHSNIIMLCQGRDKDQSLERCESIINAVTEGTPS
;
A
#
# COMPACT_ATOMS: atom_id res chain seq x y z
N MET A 1 59.59 -8.66 84.34
CA MET A 1 59.47 -9.66 83.25
C MET A 1 58.11 -9.52 82.60
N ASN A 2 58.07 -9.70 81.28
CA ASN A 2 57.03 -9.34 80.29
C ASN A 2 56.93 -7.84 79.95
N SER A 3 57.57 -7.50 78.82
CA SER A 3 57.66 -6.16 78.23
C SER A 3 56.33 -5.74 77.56
N PRO A 4 55.88 -4.49 77.73
CA PRO A 4 54.58 -3.98 77.27
C PRO A 4 54.37 -4.01 75.74
N ARG A 5 55.42 -4.33 74.97
CA ARG A 5 55.37 -4.40 73.51
C ARG A 5 54.59 -5.62 72.97
N SER A 6 54.46 -6.70 73.74
CA SER A 6 53.78 -7.92 73.28
C SER A 6 52.25 -7.81 73.34
N GLN A 7 51.70 -7.17 74.37
CA GLN A 7 50.25 -7.00 74.53
C GLN A 7 49.65 -6.17 73.37
N GLN A 8 50.36 -5.11 72.96
CA GLN A 8 49.92 -4.22 71.89
C GLN A 8 49.89 -4.91 70.51
N SER A 9 50.85 -5.81 70.23
CA SER A 9 50.82 -6.58 68.97
C SER A 9 49.68 -7.58 68.90
N PHE A 10 49.29 -8.18 70.03
CA PHE A 10 48.19 -9.14 70.06
C PHE A 10 46.83 -8.47 69.88
N GLU A 11 46.59 -7.29 70.46
CA GLU A 11 45.34 -6.55 70.23
C GLU A 11 45.19 -6.06 68.79
N VAL A 12 46.25 -5.53 68.19
CA VAL A 12 46.23 -5.08 66.78
C VAL A 12 45.92 -6.25 65.85
N HIS A 13 46.51 -7.42 66.10
CA HIS A 13 46.24 -8.60 65.30
C HIS A 13 44.81 -9.13 65.48
N ARG A 14 44.27 -9.09 66.70
CA ARG A 14 42.89 -9.48 67.00
C ARG A 14 41.87 -8.54 66.36
N ALA A 15 42.12 -7.23 66.37
CA ALA A 15 41.30 -6.23 65.69
C ALA A 15 41.30 -6.44 64.16
N GLN A 16 42.46 -6.75 63.57
CA GLN A 16 42.55 -7.05 62.13
C GLN A 16 41.82 -8.34 61.75
N LEU A 17 41.93 -9.40 62.56
CA LEU A 17 41.19 -10.65 62.33
C LEU A 17 39.68 -10.45 62.48
N SER A 18 39.23 -9.66 63.46
CA SER A 18 37.83 -9.27 63.63
C SER A 18 37.30 -8.52 62.42
N GLN A 19 38.03 -7.50 61.94
CA GLN A 19 37.63 -6.72 60.76
C GLN A 19 37.59 -7.59 59.48
N ARG A 20 38.54 -8.52 59.33
CA ARG A 20 38.53 -9.47 58.22
C ARG A 20 37.34 -10.43 58.28
N ALA A 21 36.96 -10.89 59.47
CA ALA A 21 35.78 -11.72 59.67
C ALA A 21 34.49 -10.95 59.33
N LEU A 22 34.36 -9.70 59.80
CA LEU A 22 33.24 -8.82 59.47
C LEU A 22 33.15 -8.52 57.96
N ASN A 23 34.29 -8.26 57.31
CA ASN A 23 34.34 -8.03 55.87
C ASN A 23 33.93 -9.28 55.08
N ASN A 24 34.36 -10.48 55.51
CA ASN A 24 33.97 -11.74 54.86
C ASN A 24 32.48 -12.06 55.05
N LEU A 25 31.91 -11.78 56.22
CA LEU A 25 30.47 -11.93 56.47
C LEU A 25 29.67 -10.96 55.59
N ASN A 26 30.06 -9.69 55.53
CA ASN A 26 29.43 -8.69 54.68
C ASN A 26 29.52 -9.08 53.19
N LEU A 27 30.68 -9.57 52.73
CA LEU A 27 30.88 -10.04 51.36
C LEU A 27 30.00 -11.26 51.03
N LYS A 28 29.80 -12.17 52.00
CA LYS A 28 28.94 -13.34 51.84
C LYS A 28 27.45 -12.96 51.79
N THR A 29 27.03 -11.99 52.60
CA THR A 29 25.67 -11.41 52.57
C THR A 29 25.41 -10.68 51.26
N ILE A 30 26.33 -9.83 50.79
CA ILE A 30 26.23 -9.14 49.48
C ILE A 30 26.16 -10.15 48.32
N ARG A 31 26.97 -11.21 48.36
CA ARG A 31 26.92 -12.28 47.34
C ARG A 31 25.62 -13.08 47.38
N SER A 32 25.04 -13.30 48.56
CA SER A 32 23.75 -13.98 48.72
C SER A 32 22.60 -13.15 48.16
N ASN A 33 22.53 -11.85 48.49
CA ASN A 33 21.53 -10.93 47.93
C ASN A 33 21.66 -10.80 46.40
N ARG A 34 22.88 -10.67 45.86
CA ARG A 34 23.08 -10.60 44.40
C ARG A 34 22.62 -11.87 43.67
N LYS A 35 22.72 -13.05 44.28
CA LYS A 35 22.22 -14.31 43.68
C LYS A 35 20.69 -14.41 43.72
N ASN A 36 20.07 -13.94 44.80
CA ASN A 36 18.61 -13.94 44.95
C ASN A 36 17.96 -12.88 44.05
N ASP A 37 18.61 -11.73 43.86
CA ASP A 37 18.18 -10.68 42.94
C ASP A 37 18.43 -11.06 41.48
N ALA A 38 19.57 -11.70 41.16
CA ALA A 38 19.80 -12.23 39.82
C ALA A 38 18.74 -13.29 39.47
N GLY A 39 18.40 -14.21 40.37
CA GLY A 39 17.33 -15.20 40.13
C GLY A 39 15.96 -14.56 39.90
N LYS A 40 15.61 -13.52 40.69
CA LYS A 40 14.35 -12.78 40.51
C LYS A 40 14.34 -11.90 39.26
N LEU A 41 15.47 -11.29 38.90
CA LEU A 41 15.64 -10.51 37.67
C LEU A 41 15.66 -11.40 36.43
N PHE A 42 16.26 -12.60 36.49
CA PHE A 42 16.22 -13.58 35.41
C PHE A 42 14.82 -14.20 35.24
N VAL A 43 14.10 -14.52 36.33
CA VAL A 43 12.71 -14.98 36.26
C VAL A 43 11.78 -13.86 35.77
N SER A 44 12.01 -12.61 36.19
CA SER A 44 11.25 -11.45 35.70
C SER A 44 11.57 -11.08 34.25
N LEU A 45 12.82 -11.22 33.77
CA LEU A 45 13.16 -11.05 32.35
C LEU A 45 12.66 -12.22 31.49
N LEU A 46 12.60 -13.44 32.02
CA LEU A 46 12.00 -14.59 31.33
C LEU A 46 10.47 -14.45 31.24
N LEU A 47 9.80 -13.95 32.29
CA LEU A 47 8.34 -13.69 32.27
C LEU A 47 7.97 -12.44 31.44
N LEU A 48 8.81 -11.40 31.40
CA LEU A 48 8.59 -10.22 30.55
C LEU A 48 9.00 -10.46 29.09
N GLY A 49 9.96 -11.37 28.85
CA GLY A 49 10.34 -11.82 27.51
C GLY A 49 9.32 -12.79 26.89
N PHE A 50 8.68 -13.65 27.69
CA PHE A 50 7.63 -14.55 27.19
C PHE A 50 6.31 -13.82 26.84
N LEU A 51 6.10 -12.60 27.37
CA LEU A 51 4.98 -11.73 26.97
C LEU A 51 5.27 -10.91 25.70
N LEU A 52 6.52 -10.91 25.21
CA LEU A 52 6.94 -10.12 24.03
C LEU A 52 7.44 -10.98 22.85
N THR A 53 7.17 -12.28 22.84
CA THR A 53 7.55 -13.20 21.74
C THR A 53 6.37 -13.88 21.05
N VAL A 54 5.18 -13.26 21.04
CA VAL A 54 4.02 -13.75 20.27
C VAL A 54 3.75 -12.92 19.00
N LEU A 55 4.77 -12.29 18.40
CA LEU A 55 4.61 -11.57 17.12
C LEU A 55 5.72 -11.85 16.10
N THR A 56 6.20 -13.11 16.02
CA THR A 56 6.94 -13.59 14.83
C THR A 56 6.55 -15.02 14.48
N SER A 57 5.30 -15.18 14.03
CA SER A 57 4.88 -16.16 13.01
C SER A 57 3.43 -15.86 12.62
N ALA A 58 3.22 -14.78 11.86
CA ALA A 58 2.04 -14.68 11.01
C ALA A 58 2.31 -15.54 9.77
N CYS A 59 2.25 -16.85 9.97
CA CYS A 59 1.71 -17.76 8.97
C CYS A 59 0.43 -18.27 9.60
N SER A 60 -0.65 -17.52 9.38
CA SER A 60 -2.00 -17.93 9.73
C SER A 60 -2.68 -18.27 8.42
N GLU A 61 -2.74 -19.57 8.11
CA GLU A 61 -3.90 -20.12 7.42
C GLU A 61 -5.11 -19.79 8.31
N THR A 62 -5.96 -18.90 7.81
CA THR A 62 -7.26 -18.62 8.40
C THR A 62 -8.27 -19.35 7.54
N SER A 63 -8.51 -20.62 7.84
CA SER A 63 -9.78 -21.25 7.46
C SER A 63 -10.79 -20.84 8.51
N ASP A 64 -11.64 -19.86 8.15
CA ASP A 64 -13.10 -19.91 8.33
C ASP A 64 -13.69 -18.51 8.23
N THR A 65 -13.93 -18.07 7.00
CA THR A 65 -15.26 -17.83 6.43
C THR A 65 -15.03 -17.37 4.99
N ASN A 66 -15.80 -17.89 4.04
CA ASN A 66 -15.66 -17.56 2.63
C ASN A 66 -15.81 -16.05 2.42
N ASP A 67 -14.69 -15.33 2.38
CA ASP A 67 -14.56 -14.04 1.72
C ASP A 67 -13.27 -14.11 0.92
N GLU A 68 -13.43 -14.48 -0.35
CA GLU A 68 -12.47 -14.29 -1.42
C GLU A 68 -12.07 -12.80 -1.44
N GLN A 69 -11.06 -12.41 -0.64
CA GLN A 69 -10.40 -11.12 -0.84
C GLN A 69 -9.60 -11.23 -2.14
N SER A 70 -10.29 -10.91 -3.24
CA SER A 70 -9.66 -10.68 -4.53
C SER A 70 -8.48 -9.74 -4.34
N GLN A 71 -7.30 -10.16 -4.78
CA GLN A 71 -6.13 -9.29 -4.85
C GLN A 71 -6.47 -8.19 -5.86
N GLN A 72 -7.02 -7.07 -5.40
CA GLN A 72 -7.46 -5.98 -6.27
C GLN A 72 -6.27 -5.45 -7.06
N PHE A 73 -6.42 -5.38 -8.39
CA PHE A 73 -5.39 -4.89 -9.31
C PHE A 73 -4.81 -3.54 -8.85
N PRO A 74 -3.47 -3.39 -8.75
CA PRO A 74 -2.89 -2.17 -8.19
C PRO A 74 -3.16 -0.95 -9.08
N LYS A 75 -3.65 0.13 -8.45
CA LYS A 75 -4.03 1.35 -9.17
C LYS A 75 -2.87 2.07 -9.87
N ILE A 76 -1.67 2.01 -9.30
CA ILE A 76 -0.47 2.63 -9.86
C ILE A 76 0.61 1.55 -9.97
N THR A 77 1.11 1.35 -11.17
CA THR A 77 2.15 0.36 -11.49
C THR A 77 3.12 0.93 -12.51
N ASP A 78 4.38 0.51 -12.44
CA ASP A 78 5.41 0.85 -13.42
C ASP A 78 6.18 -0.41 -13.79
N THR A 79 6.14 -0.77 -15.07
CA THR A 79 6.87 -1.92 -15.61
C THR A 79 8.09 -1.50 -16.43
N GLY A 80 8.30 -0.19 -16.63
CA GLY A 80 9.30 0.37 -17.54
C GLY A 80 8.97 0.22 -19.04
N ARG A 81 7.92 -0.53 -19.42
CA ARG A 81 7.43 -0.58 -20.81
C ARG A 81 6.66 0.71 -21.14
N LEU A 82 6.97 1.31 -22.28
CA LEU A 82 6.17 2.38 -22.85
C LEU A 82 5.09 1.79 -23.76
N PHE A 83 3.84 2.12 -23.48
CA PHE A 83 2.67 1.76 -24.28
C PHE A 83 2.32 2.86 -25.28
N THR A 84 1.79 2.41 -26.41
CA THR A 84 1.32 3.19 -27.56
C THR A 84 -0.12 2.82 -27.89
N ALA A 85 -0.79 3.62 -28.72
CA ALA A 85 -2.15 3.29 -29.17
C ALA A 85 -2.17 1.95 -29.94
N GLU A 86 -1.13 1.68 -30.73
CA GLU A 86 -0.97 0.47 -31.52
C GLU A 86 -0.97 -0.80 -30.67
N ASP A 87 -0.40 -0.77 -29.47
CA ASP A 87 -0.42 -1.90 -28.54
C ASP A 87 -1.87 -2.32 -28.24
N PHE A 88 -2.77 -1.37 -27.99
CA PHE A 88 -4.19 -1.63 -27.74
C PHE A 88 -4.95 -2.03 -29.00
N LEU A 89 -4.68 -1.37 -30.13
CA LEU A 89 -5.31 -1.73 -31.41
C LEU A 89 -4.98 -3.17 -31.81
N SER A 90 -3.77 -3.66 -31.50
CA SER A 90 -3.31 -5.01 -31.83
C SER A 90 -4.12 -6.12 -31.14
N ILE A 91 -4.70 -5.85 -29.96
CA ILE A 91 -5.56 -6.79 -29.22
C ILE A 91 -7.04 -6.62 -29.56
N GLY A 92 -7.37 -5.82 -30.59
CA GLY A 92 -8.73 -5.60 -31.07
C GLY A 92 -9.47 -4.45 -30.39
N PHE A 93 -8.77 -3.54 -29.69
CA PHE A 93 -9.37 -2.28 -29.25
C PHE A 93 -9.90 -1.50 -30.45
N LYS A 94 -11.14 -1.04 -30.38
CA LYS A 94 -11.76 -0.24 -31.45
C LYS A 94 -11.75 1.23 -31.06
N GLN A 95 -10.72 1.93 -31.52
CA GLN A 95 -10.64 3.38 -31.38
C GLN A 95 -11.81 4.05 -32.12
N SER A 96 -12.58 4.84 -31.38
CA SER A 96 -13.70 5.62 -31.89
C SER A 96 -13.33 7.08 -32.11
N LYS A 97 -12.45 7.63 -31.25
CA LYS A 97 -11.98 9.02 -31.33
C LYS A 97 -10.53 9.12 -30.89
N GLU A 98 -9.85 10.10 -31.45
CA GLU A 98 -8.61 10.68 -30.91
C GLU A 98 -8.97 12.08 -30.40
N TYR A 99 -8.57 12.40 -29.18
CA TYR A 99 -8.87 13.67 -28.53
C TYR A 99 -7.77 14.70 -28.78
N ASP A 100 -8.16 15.97 -28.87
CA ASP A 100 -7.22 17.07 -28.77
C ASP A 100 -6.67 17.19 -27.33
N VAL A 101 -5.36 17.05 -27.21
CA VAL A 101 -4.62 17.07 -25.94
C VAL A 101 -3.97 18.43 -25.63
N ALA A 102 -4.22 19.48 -26.43
CA ALA A 102 -3.60 20.79 -26.22
C ALA A 102 -3.82 21.35 -24.79
N GLU A 103 -4.95 21.04 -24.17
CA GLU A 103 -5.31 21.44 -22.79
C GLU A 103 -5.13 20.31 -21.74
N LEU A 104 -4.64 19.13 -22.16
CA LEU A 104 -4.31 18.02 -21.27
C LEU A 104 -2.80 18.02 -21.01
N THR A 105 -2.40 18.53 -19.85
CA THR A 105 -0.98 18.79 -19.54
C THR A 105 -0.12 17.53 -19.70
N ALA A 106 0.96 17.65 -20.49
CA ALA A 106 1.98 16.64 -20.75
C ALA A 106 1.51 15.33 -21.43
N ALA A 107 0.23 15.22 -21.80
CA ALA A 107 -0.22 14.11 -22.62
C ALA A 107 0.25 14.29 -24.07
N ILE A 108 0.70 13.19 -24.68
CA ILE A 108 1.13 13.16 -26.09
C ILE A 108 0.01 12.71 -27.03
N SER A 109 -0.93 11.92 -26.51
CA SER A 109 -2.14 11.48 -27.21
C SER A 109 -3.16 11.02 -26.18
N ALA A 110 -4.45 11.08 -26.54
CA ALA A 110 -5.51 10.46 -25.78
C ALA A 110 -6.56 9.91 -26.75
N ILE A 111 -6.97 8.66 -26.52
CA ILE A 111 -7.95 7.98 -27.36
C ILE A 111 -9.15 7.52 -26.55
N TYR A 112 -10.29 7.48 -27.22
CA TYR A 112 -11.51 6.88 -26.71
C TYR A 112 -12.01 5.80 -27.65
N GLY A 113 -12.50 4.72 -27.07
CA GLY A 113 -12.99 3.58 -27.82
C GLY A 113 -13.50 2.50 -26.90
N PHE A 114 -13.68 1.31 -27.46
CA PHE A 114 -14.18 0.18 -26.71
C PHE A 114 -13.44 -1.11 -27.06
N TRP A 115 -13.43 -2.03 -26.11
CA TRP A 115 -12.90 -3.38 -26.28
C TRP A 115 -13.84 -4.40 -25.66
N LYS A 116 -13.76 -5.65 -26.13
CA LYS A 116 -14.61 -6.76 -25.67
C LYS A 116 -13.77 -7.81 -24.97
N PRO A 117 -13.66 -7.76 -23.62
CA PRO A 117 -12.99 -8.80 -22.86
C PRO A 117 -13.58 -10.18 -23.19
N GLY A 118 -12.75 -11.11 -23.67
CA GLY A 118 -13.17 -12.47 -24.02
C GLY A 118 -14.33 -12.54 -25.03
N GLY A 119 -14.54 -11.51 -25.85
CA GLY A 119 -15.67 -11.44 -26.80
C GLY A 119 -17.03 -11.09 -26.17
N GLY A 120 -17.07 -10.73 -24.88
CA GLY A 120 -18.27 -10.38 -24.14
C GLY A 120 -18.84 -9.00 -24.45
N GLU A 121 -19.32 -8.33 -23.40
CA GLU A 121 -19.86 -6.96 -23.51
C GLU A 121 -18.77 -5.97 -23.93
N SER A 122 -19.16 -4.97 -24.73
CA SER A 122 -18.27 -3.86 -25.03
C SER A 122 -18.08 -3.01 -23.78
N VAL A 123 -16.82 -2.76 -23.43
CA VAL A 123 -16.43 -1.86 -22.36
C VAL A 123 -15.79 -0.63 -22.99
N ASP A 124 -16.26 0.56 -22.60
CA ASP A 124 -15.66 1.83 -23.03
C ASP A 124 -14.39 2.12 -22.23
N TYR A 125 -13.37 2.65 -22.91
CA TYR A 125 -12.12 3.10 -22.29
C TYR A 125 -11.73 4.47 -22.83
N GLU A 126 -11.10 5.24 -21.95
CA GLU A 126 -10.27 6.38 -22.34
C GLU A 126 -8.83 6.08 -21.91
N ILE A 127 -7.90 6.18 -22.87
CA ILE A 127 -6.48 5.91 -22.64
C ILE A 127 -5.70 7.17 -22.98
N ARG A 128 -4.96 7.68 -22.01
CA ARG A 128 -4.12 8.88 -22.13
C ARG A 128 -2.66 8.44 -22.08
N PHE A 129 -1.89 8.83 -23.08
CA PHE A 129 -0.49 8.47 -23.23
C PHE A 129 0.40 9.64 -22.82
N TYR A 130 1.44 9.33 -22.06
CA TYR A 130 2.47 10.26 -21.62
C TYR A 130 3.84 9.77 -22.10
N THR A 131 4.83 10.65 -22.03
CA THR A 131 6.23 10.34 -22.33
C THR A 131 6.88 9.40 -21.30
N SER A 132 6.39 9.40 -20.06
CA SER A 132 6.95 8.61 -18.96
C SER A 132 5.90 8.28 -17.90
N HIS A 133 6.23 7.34 -17.02
CA HIS A 133 5.42 7.05 -15.83
C HIS A 133 5.31 8.25 -14.89
N ASP A 134 6.41 8.98 -14.68
CA ASP A 134 6.43 10.16 -13.82
C ASP A 134 5.53 11.27 -14.36
N ASP A 135 5.49 11.49 -15.67
CA ASP A 135 4.56 12.45 -16.28
C ASP A 135 3.10 12.02 -16.10
N ALA A 136 2.79 10.74 -16.31
CA ALA A 136 1.45 10.21 -16.07
C ALA A 136 1.02 10.45 -14.61
N VAL A 137 1.87 10.09 -13.64
CA VAL A 137 1.58 10.28 -12.22
C VAL A 137 1.48 11.75 -11.84
N THR A 138 2.48 12.57 -12.18
CA THR A 138 2.59 13.93 -11.63
C THR A 138 1.80 14.97 -12.41
N LYS A 139 1.52 14.74 -13.71
CA LYS A 139 0.80 15.69 -14.58
C LYS A 139 -0.60 15.22 -14.95
N GLY A 140 -0.80 13.91 -15.06
CA GLY A 140 -2.07 13.35 -15.52
C GLY A 140 -3.10 13.08 -14.42
N THR A 141 -2.66 12.73 -13.21
CA THR A 141 -3.52 12.30 -12.09
C THR A 141 -4.64 13.29 -11.77
N PHE A 142 -4.35 14.60 -11.80
CA PHE A 142 -5.35 15.64 -11.55
C PHE A 142 -6.56 15.53 -12.49
N PHE A 143 -6.29 15.44 -13.79
CA PHE A 143 -7.33 15.33 -14.82
C PHE A 143 -8.10 14.01 -14.77
N ALA A 144 -7.52 12.96 -14.18
CA ALA A 144 -8.21 11.68 -14.02
C ALA A 144 -9.15 11.73 -12.80
N ASN A 145 -8.67 12.27 -11.68
CA ASN A 145 -9.47 12.46 -10.47
C ASN A 145 -10.70 13.36 -10.71
N GLU A 146 -10.55 14.41 -11.53
CA GLU A 146 -11.64 15.36 -11.79
C GLU A 146 -12.89 14.71 -12.41
N VAL A 147 -12.72 13.64 -13.18
CA VAL A 147 -13.77 13.04 -14.02
C VAL A 147 -14.10 11.58 -13.67
N THR A 148 -13.61 11.09 -12.54
CA THR A 148 -13.83 9.71 -12.07
C THR A 148 -14.41 9.67 -10.67
N GLY A 149 -14.97 8.52 -10.29
CA GLY A 149 -15.57 8.33 -8.98
C GLY A 149 -16.99 8.90 -8.86
N PRO A 150 -17.61 8.77 -7.67
CA PRO A 150 -19.01 9.12 -7.45
C PRO A 150 -19.31 10.62 -7.65
N ASP A 151 -18.33 11.48 -7.37
CA ASP A 151 -18.45 12.94 -7.45
C ASP A 151 -17.71 13.54 -8.66
N GLY A 152 -17.32 12.72 -9.63
CA GLY A 152 -16.63 13.18 -10.83
C GLY A 152 -17.47 14.17 -11.65
N ALA A 153 -16.80 15.14 -12.25
CA ALA A 153 -17.43 16.19 -13.05
C ALA A 153 -17.98 15.63 -14.38
N VAL A 154 -19.24 15.98 -14.69
CA VAL A 154 -19.98 15.49 -15.87
C VAL A 154 -20.39 16.61 -16.85
N SER A 155 -19.94 17.84 -16.59
CA SER A 155 -20.28 19.04 -17.35
C SER A 155 -19.04 19.86 -17.69
N ASP A 156 -19.02 20.44 -18.89
CA ASP A 156 -17.92 21.27 -19.42
C ASP A 156 -17.58 22.48 -18.54
N LYS A 157 -18.49 22.89 -17.64
CA LYS A 157 -18.28 24.00 -16.69
C LYS A 157 -17.51 23.57 -15.44
N ASP A 158 -17.47 22.27 -15.16
CA ASP A 158 -16.92 21.69 -13.93
C ASP A 158 -15.61 20.92 -14.20
N VAL A 159 -15.13 20.91 -15.45
CA VAL A 159 -13.87 20.26 -15.85
C VAL A 159 -12.86 21.26 -16.37
N THR A 160 -11.59 20.96 -16.14
CA THR A 160 -10.45 21.73 -16.63
C THR A 160 -10.16 21.41 -18.10
N TRP A 161 -10.23 20.13 -18.48
CA TRP A 161 -10.06 19.67 -19.87
C TRP A 161 -11.41 19.24 -20.46
N LYS A 162 -11.94 20.05 -21.37
CA LYS A 162 -13.32 19.90 -21.88
C LYS A 162 -13.46 18.82 -22.95
N GLU A 163 -12.40 18.55 -23.72
CA GLU A 163 -12.43 17.53 -24.76
C GLU A 163 -12.76 16.17 -24.15
N GLY A 164 -13.71 15.44 -24.73
CA GLY A 164 -14.19 14.14 -24.22
C GLY A 164 -15.21 14.19 -23.07
N THR A 165 -15.61 15.36 -22.55
CA THR A 165 -16.56 15.44 -21.41
C THR A 165 -17.88 14.70 -21.66
N ARG A 166 -18.39 14.76 -22.90
CA ARG A 166 -19.60 14.03 -23.29
C ARG A 166 -19.41 12.51 -23.31
N ASP A 167 -18.20 12.05 -23.57
CA ASP A 167 -17.86 10.63 -23.65
C ASP A 167 -17.55 10.03 -22.27
N ARG A 168 -17.17 10.86 -21.29
CA ARG A 168 -16.92 10.45 -19.88
C ARG A 168 -18.15 10.33 -19.00
N ARG A 169 -19.33 10.67 -19.54
CA ARG A 169 -20.60 10.60 -18.82
C ARG A 169 -21.54 9.58 -19.46
N THR A 170 -22.44 9.07 -18.65
CA THR A 170 -23.57 8.25 -19.09
C THR A 170 -24.88 8.92 -18.67
N SER A 171 -25.96 8.62 -19.37
CA SER A 171 -27.31 8.95 -18.90
C SER A 171 -27.76 7.85 -17.94
N GLY A 172 -27.87 8.17 -16.66
CA GLY A 172 -28.31 7.24 -15.62
C GLY A 172 -29.70 7.59 -15.09
N PHE A 173 -30.45 6.57 -14.68
CA PHE A 173 -31.47 6.73 -13.64
C PHE A 173 -30.70 6.73 -12.32
N THR A 174 -30.62 7.87 -11.64
CA THR A 174 -29.99 7.92 -10.31
C THR A 174 -30.88 7.18 -9.31
N SER A 175 -30.29 6.50 -8.33
CA SER A 175 -30.98 5.77 -7.25
C SER A 175 -31.98 6.63 -6.47
N ASN A 176 -31.86 7.96 -6.55
CA ASN A 176 -32.72 8.95 -5.89
C ASN A 176 -33.80 9.59 -6.80
N GLY A 177 -34.15 8.96 -7.92
CA GLY A 177 -35.35 9.29 -8.69
C GLY A 177 -35.15 10.35 -9.78
N GLY A 178 -35.54 9.98 -11.01
CA GLY A 178 -35.62 10.85 -12.18
C GLY A 178 -34.63 10.44 -13.26
N GLY A 179 -35.10 9.69 -14.27
CA GLY A 179 -34.34 9.51 -15.51
C GLY A 179 -34.03 10.86 -16.15
N GLY A 180 -32.76 11.09 -16.48
CA GLY A 180 -32.30 12.34 -17.11
C GLY A 180 -31.05 12.96 -16.47
N SER A 181 -30.63 12.47 -15.31
CA SER A 181 -29.41 12.96 -14.65
C SER A 181 -28.15 12.36 -15.29
N LEU A 182 -27.16 13.21 -15.53
CA LEU A 182 -25.84 12.80 -15.99
C LEU A 182 -25.11 12.11 -14.85
N ALA A 183 -24.47 10.99 -15.14
CA ALA A 183 -23.62 10.26 -14.19
C ALA A 183 -22.24 10.03 -14.80
N VAL A 184 -21.24 9.85 -13.93
CA VAL A 184 -19.88 9.51 -14.32
C VAL A 184 -19.88 8.10 -14.94
N LYS A 185 -19.20 7.93 -16.07
CA LYS A 185 -19.05 6.62 -16.75
C LYS A 185 -17.96 5.75 -16.11
N TYR A 186 -16.92 6.40 -15.60
CA TYR A 186 -15.69 5.80 -15.11
C TYR A 186 -15.61 5.89 -13.59
N ALA A 187 -15.89 4.78 -12.90
CA ALA A 187 -15.88 4.78 -11.44
C ALA A 187 -14.46 4.87 -10.85
N ASP A 188 -13.43 4.39 -11.56
CA ASP A 188 -12.03 4.62 -11.21
C ASP A 188 -11.14 4.58 -12.47
N TYR A 189 -9.83 4.72 -12.29
CA TYR A 189 -8.81 4.63 -13.32
C TYR A 189 -7.54 3.96 -12.77
N ILE A 190 -6.66 3.55 -13.68
CA ILE A 190 -5.31 3.09 -13.35
C ILE A 190 -4.25 4.01 -13.97
N ILE A 191 -3.06 3.99 -13.38
CA ILE A 191 -1.83 4.47 -13.99
C ILE A 191 -0.92 3.26 -14.16
N HIS A 192 -0.62 2.91 -15.40
CA HIS A 192 0.22 1.75 -15.73
C HIS A 192 1.35 2.19 -16.64
N SER A 193 2.58 2.19 -16.13
CA SER A 193 3.75 2.72 -16.81
C SER A 193 3.43 4.14 -17.32
N ASN A 194 3.53 4.43 -18.62
CA ASN A 194 3.31 5.76 -19.19
C ASN A 194 1.86 6.10 -19.57
N ILE A 195 0.87 5.30 -19.15
CA ILE A 195 -0.54 5.55 -19.48
C ILE A 195 -1.41 5.79 -18.25
N ILE A 196 -2.44 6.61 -18.44
CA ILE A 196 -3.61 6.65 -17.56
C ILE A 196 -4.77 6.05 -18.32
N MET A 197 -5.47 5.10 -17.71
CA MET A 197 -6.60 4.43 -18.32
C MET A 197 -7.84 4.52 -17.43
N LEU A 198 -8.90 5.12 -17.96
CA LEU A 198 -10.22 5.18 -17.35
C LEU A 198 -11.06 4.06 -17.96
N CYS A 199 -11.59 3.17 -17.13
CA CYS A 199 -12.32 1.98 -17.58
C CYS A 199 -13.75 2.06 -17.13
N GLN A 200 -14.71 1.85 -18.04
CA GLN A 200 -16.12 1.97 -17.69
C GLN A 200 -16.45 0.97 -16.56
N GLY A 201 -17.11 1.44 -15.51
CA GLY A 201 -17.51 0.59 -14.39
C GLY A 201 -18.62 1.23 -13.59
N ARG A 202 -19.53 0.42 -13.04
CA ARG A 202 -20.62 0.88 -12.16
C ARG A 202 -20.11 1.29 -10.78
N ASP A 203 -19.02 0.69 -10.36
CA ASP A 203 -18.30 0.93 -9.12
C ASP A 203 -16.80 0.74 -9.36
N LYS A 204 -16.01 1.09 -8.34
CA LYS A 204 -14.55 1.06 -8.38
C LYS A 204 -14.03 -0.35 -8.73
N ASP A 205 -14.61 -1.38 -8.14
CA ASP A 205 -14.09 -2.75 -8.27
C ASP A 205 -14.26 -3.23 -9.71
N GLN A 206 -15.46 -3.09 -10.28
CA GLN A 206 -15.70 -3.42 -11.68
C GLN A 206 -14.84 -2.58 -12.64
N SER A 207 -14.62 -1.30 -12.32
CA SER A 207 -13.76 -0.42 -13.12
C SER A 207 -12.33 -0.94 -13.17
N LEU A 208 -11.77 -1.33 -12.01
CA LEU A 208 -10.40 -1.81 -11.91
C LEU A 208 -10.22 -3.21 -12.53
N GLU A 209 -11.18 -4.12 -12.35
CA GLU A 209 -11.18 -5.44 -13.03
C GLU A 209 -11.15 -5.30 -14.56
N ARG A 210 -11.90 -4.34 -15.11
CA ARG A 210 -11.93 -4.07 -16.56
C ARG A 210 -10.64 -3.43 -17.07
N CYS A 211 -9.98 -2.62 -16.25
CA CYS A 211 -8.64 -2.11 -16.54
C CYS A 211 -7.60 -3.24 -16.52
N GLU A 212 -7.62 -4.09 -15.50
CA GLU A 212 -6.76 -5.26 -15.40
C GLU A 212 -6.90 -6.16 -16.64
N SER A 213 -8.14 -6.46 -17.04
CA SER A 213 -8.39 -7.35 -18.17
C SER A 213 -7.75 -6.89 -19.48
N ILE A 214 -7.85 -5.59 -19.80
CA ILE A 214 -7.24 -5.06 -21.03
C ILE A 214 -5.71 -4.92 -20.89
N ILE A 215 -5.19 -4.61 -19.70
CA ILE A 215 -3.74 -4.59 -19.44
C ILE A 215 -3.15 -5.99 -19.64
N ASN A 216 -3.76 -7.02 -19.05
CA ASN A 216 -3.31 -8.40 -19.20
C ASN A 216 -3.34 -8.84 -20.68
N ALA A 217 -4.40 -8.47 -21.41
CA ALA A 217 -4.48 -8.77 -22.84
C ALA A 217 -3.35 -8.12 -23.66
N VAL A 218 -2.93 -6.89 -23.35
CA VAL A 218 -1.87 -6.19 -24.08
C VAL A 218 -0.45 -6.58 -23.64
N THR A 219 -0.29 -7.17 -22.44
CA THR A 219 1.00 -7.67 -21.94
C THR A 219 1.24 -9.14 -22.27
N GLU A 220 0.20 -9.97 -22.23
CA GLU A 220 0.30 -11.43 -22.35
C GLU A 220 -0.29 -11.96 -23.66
N GLY A 221 -1.08 -11.13 -24.38
CA GLY A 221 -1.89 -11.54 -25.52
C GLY A 221 -3.31 -11.91 -25.10
N THR A 222 -4.25 -11.92 -26.04
CA THR A 222 -5.64 -12.29 -25.77
C THR A 222 -5.72 -13.79 -25.45
N PRO A 223 -6.32 -14.21 -24.30
CA PRO A 223 -6.63 -15.62 -24.09
C PRO A 223 -7.54 -16.10 -25.23
N SER A 224 -7.09 -17.14 -25.94
CA SER A 224 -7.79 -17.75 -27.08
C SER A 224 -9.08 -18.43 -26.67
#